data_AF-A0A3D0ZCF2-F1
#
_entry.id   AF-A0A3D0ZCF2-F1
#
_cell.length_a   1.000
_cell.length_b   1.000
_cell.length_c   1.000
_cell.angle_alpha   90.00
_cell.angle_beta   90.00
_cell.angle_gamma   90.00
#
_symmetry.space_group_name_H-M   'P 1'
#
loop_
_entity.id
_entity.type
_entity.pdbx_description
1 polymer ?
#
loop_
_entity_poly.entity_id
_entity_poly.type
_entity_poly.pdbx_seq_one_letter_code
_entity_poly.pdbx_strand_id
1 'polypeptide(L)'
;MRMEENFAGKDLTNLAGMSAAGAKEYIFGFIATLKLTEKEISALEDTAANWKSRADMARSRGMNDLAGEAEREAEKTNVRIAALREEARSLKENIAVMRHQIPGLAARERSVDPDLLEQELLMAAGYMPGDEEKARSEREFADMEKDAAADTALEELKAKMKKQSGG
;
A
#
# COMPACT_ATOMS: atom_id res chain seq x y z
N MET A 1 -20.31 0.11 29.73
CA MET A 1 -20.43 -0.61 28.45
C MET A 1 -19.02 -0.82 27.93
N ARG A 2 -18.36 -1.90 28.34
CA ARG A 2 -17.00 -2.27 27.89
C ARG A 2 -17.16 -3.08 26.61
N MET A 3 -16.72 -2.54 25.48
CA MET A 3 -16.51 -3.32 24.26
C MET A 3 -15.19 -4.10 24.42
N GLU A 4 -15.24 -5.17 25.20
CA GLU A 4 -14.26 -6.26 25.09
C GLU A 4 -14.92 -7.35 24.22
N GLU A 5 -15.07 -7.06 22.93
CA GLU A 5 -15.34 -8.11 21.95
C GLU A 5 -14.03 -8.58 21.33
N ASN A 6 -13.69 -9.84 21.60
CA ASN A 6 -12.86 -10.75 20.81
C ASN A 6 -12.23 -10.18 19.51
N PHE A 7 -11.02 -9.62 19.60
CA PHE A 7 -10.15 -9.32 18.44
C PHE A 7 -8.87 -10.16 18.41
N ALA A 8 -8.88 -11.38 18.97
CA ALA A 8 -7.72 -12.27 19.06
C ALA A 8 -7.28 -12.92 17.71
N GLY A 9 -7.60 -12.32 16.56
CA GLY A 9 -7.20 -12.88 15.25
C GLY A 9 -7.48 -12.00 14.03
N LYS A 10 -7.91 -10.75 14.21
CA LYS A 10 -8.09 -9.84 13.07
C LYS A 10 -6.79 -9.10 12.85
N ASP A 11 -6.05 -9.50 11.82
CA ASP A 11 -4.86 -8.78 11.36
C ASP A 11 -5.22 -7.31 11.12
N LEU A 12 -4.77 -6.43 12.01
CA LEU A 12 -5.05 -5.00 12.00
C LEU A 12 -4.51 -4.31 10.74
N THR A 13 -3.62 -4.98 10.00
CA THR A 13 -3.05 -4.48 8.76
C THR A 13 -3.77 -4.97 7.51
N ASN A 14 -4.72 -5.91 7.63
CA ASN A 14 -5.42 -6.47 6.49
C ASN A 14 -6.54 -5.55 6.00
N LEU A 15 -6.35 -4.97 4.81
CA LEU A 15 -7.32 -4.07 4.17
C LEU A 15 -8.22 -4.77 3.15
N ALA A 16 -8.21 -6.11 3.08
CA ALA A 16 -9.04 -6.86 2.16
C ALA A 16 -10.54 -6.57 2.38
N GLY A 17 -11.25 -6.33 1.27
CA GLY A 17 -12.67 -5.99 1.29
C GLY A 17 -12.98 -4.52 1.55
N MET A 18 -11.97 -3.67 1.76
CA MET A 18 -12.14 -2.21 1.82
C MET A 18 -11.96 -1.58 0.44
N SER A 19 -12.67 -0.48 0.19
CA SER A 19 -12.38 0.41 -0.94
C SER A 19 -11.04 1.12 -0.72
N ALA A 20 -10.36 1.58 -1.78
CA ALA A 20 -9.12 2.34 -1.66
C ALA A 20 -9.34 3.65 -0.89
N ALA A 21 -10.53 4.25 -1.00
CA ALA A 21 -10.93 5.41 -0.19
C ALA A 21 -11.11 5.05 1.29
N GLY A 22 -11.86 3.98 1.59
CA GLY A 22 -12.08 3.51 2.96
C GLY A 22 -10.80 3.04 3.66
N ALA A 23 -9.90 2.39 2.91
CA ALA A 23 -8.58 2.00 3.41
C ALA A 23 -7.72 3.21 3.78
N LYS A 24 -7.76 4.29 2.99
CA LYS A 24 -7.06 5.55 3.32
C LYS A 24 -7.61 6.19 4.58
N GLU A 25 -8.93 6.24 4.73
CA GLU A 25 -9.58 6.76 5.94
C GLU A 25 -9.22 5.95 7.18
N TYR A 26 -9.22 4.62 7.06
CA TYR A 26 -8.78 3.74 8.14
C TYR A 26 -7.33 3.99 8.55
N ILE A 27 -6.42 4.12 7.57
CA ILE A 27 -5.01 4.48 7.81
C ILE A 27 -4.88 5.85 8.48
N PHE A 28 -5.74 6.82 8.14
CA PHE A 28 -5.73 8.13 8.80
C PHE A 28 -6.05 8.03 10.29
N GLY A 29 -6.94 7.11 10.69
CA GLY A 29 -7.18 6.80 12.10
C GLY A 29 -5.89 6.38 12.83
N PHE A 30 -5.11 5.47 12.23
CA PHE A 30 -3.82 5.04 12.78
C PHE A 30 -2.80 6.18 12.82
N ILE A 31 -2.76 7.04 11.81
CA ILE A 31 -1.88 8.21 11.78
C ILE A 31 -2.26 9.19 12.89
N ALA A 32 -3.55 9.41 13.13
CA ALA A 32 -4.02 10.28 14.20
C ALA A 32 -3.61 9.74 15.57
N THR A 33 -3.81 8.44 15.82
CA THR A 33 -3.34 7.77 17.04
C THR A 33 -1.83 7.91 17.19
N LEU A 34 -1.05 7.61 16.15
CA LEU A 34 0.40 7.78 16.17
C LEU A 34 0.81 9.20 16.56
N LYS A 35 0.16 10.22 16.01
CA LYS A 35 0.46 11.63 16.32
C LYS A 35 0.12 11.98 17.77
N LEU A 36 -0.97 11.43 18.30
CA LEU A 36 -1.34 11.60 19.70
C LEU A 36 -0.31 10.94 20.63
N THR A 37 0.12 9.71 20.32
CA THR A 37 1.16 8.98 21.04
C THR A 37 2.49 9.73 21.00
N GLU A 38 2.91 10.25 19.84
CA GLU A 38 4.13 11.08 19.69
C GLU A 38 4.06 12.34 20.57
N LYS A 39 2.89 12.97 20.68
CA LYS A 39 2.68 14.13 21.56
C LYS A 39 2.73 13.74 23.05
N GLU A 40 2.14 12.61 23.43
CA GLU A 40 2.19 12.10 24.81
C GLU A 40 3.65 11.81 25.23
N ILE A 41 4.43 11.20 24.34
CA ILE A 41 5.88 10.97 24.56
C ILE A 41 6.58 12.29 24.86
N SER A 42 6.40 13.31 24.02
CA SER A 42 7.04 14.63 24.21
C SER A 42 6.65 15.27 25.55
N ALA A 43 5.38 15.21 25.94
CA ALA A 43 4.93 15.76 27.22
C ALA A 43 5.50 15.00 28.44
N LEU A 44 5.66 13.68 28.33
CA LEU A 44 6.27 12.87 29.37
C LEU A 44 7.78 13.09 29.44
N GLU A 45 8.46 13.34 28.32
CA GLU A 45 9.89 13.71 28.30
C GLU A 45 10.14 15.00 29.09
N ASP A 46 9.30 16.02 28.89
CA ASP A 46 9.35 17.27 29.67
C ASP A 46 9.11 16.98 31.17
N THR A 47 8.16 16.09 31.47
CA THR A 47 7.84 15.70 32.86
C THR A 47 9.01 14.96 33.52
N ALA A 48 9.66 14.03 32.81
CA ALA A 48 10.82 13.30 33.30
C ALA A 48 12.01 14.24 33.53
N ALA A 49 12.24 15.20 32.62
CA ALA A 49 13.27 16.23 32.77
C ALA A 49 13.02 17.09 34.03
N ASN A 50 11.77 17.47 34.29
CA ASN A 50 11.38 18.20 35.49
C ASN A 50 11.63 17.39 36.77
N TRP A 51 11.30 16.09 36.80
CA TRP A 51 11.58 15.24 37.95
C TRP A 51 13.09 15.08 38.20
N LYS A 52 13.88 14.94 37.14
CA LYS A 52 15.34 14.88 37.24
C LYS A 52 15.93 16.17 37.82
N SER A 53 15.47 17.33 37.35
CA SER A 53 15.87 18.64 37.89
C SER A 53 15.52 18.78 39.37
N ARG A 54 14.33 18.30 39.79
CA ARG A 54 13.92 18.27 41.20
C ARG A 54 14.82 17.36 42.05
N ALA A 55 15.18 16.18 41.53
CA ALA A 55 16.09 15.27 42.22
C ALA A 55 17.47 15.91 42.44
N ASP A 56 18.02 16.55 41.40
CA ASP A 56 19.32 17.23 41.48
C ASP A 56 19.29 18.39 42.48
N MET A 57 18.21 19.18 42.50
CA MET A 57 18.03 20.26 43.47
C MET A 57 17.87 19.76 44.91
N ALA A 58 17.16 18.65 45.12
CA ALA A 58 17.02 18.04 46.44
C ALA A 58 18.38 17.53 46.95
N ARG A 59 19.14 16.87 46.07
CA ARG A 59 20.50 16.40 46.36
C ARG A 59 21.44 17.55 46.70
N SER A 60 21.41 18.66 45.95
CA SER A 60 22.26 19.82 46.22
C SER A 60 21.94 20.50 47.55
N ARG A 61 20.75 20.24 48.13
CA ARG A 61 20.31 20.74 49.43
C ARG A 61 20.46 19.71 50.56
N GLY A 62 21.06 18.55 50.28
CA GLY A 62 21.23 17.46 51.26
C GLY A 62 19.93 16.71 51.61
N MET A 63 18.85 16.92 50.85
CA MET A 63 17.55 16.28 51.06
C MET A 63 17.49 14.96 50.27
N ASN A 64 18.25 13.97 50.70
CA ASN A 64 18.43 12.70 49.95
C ASN A 64 17.13 11.89 49.79
N ASP A 65 16.24 11.93 50.77
CA ASP A 65 14.96 11.21 50.69
C ASP A 65 14.07 11.76 49.57
N LEU A 66 13.96 13.10 49.48
CA LEU A 66 13.24 13.78 48.39
C LEU A 66 13.90 13.52 47.03
N ALA A 67 15.22 13.48 46.98
CA ALA A 67 15.95 13.16 45.76
C ALA A 67 15.59 11.74 45.27
N GLY A 68 15.60 10.75 46.16
CA GLY A 68 15.23 9.38 45.83
C GLY A 68 13.76 9.23 45.41
N GLU A 69 12.83 9.99 45.99
CA GLU A 69 11.43 10.04 45.53
C GLU A 69 11.31 10.61 44.11
N ALA A 70 11.95 11.74 43.84
CA ALA A 70 11.93 12.36 42.52
C ALA A 70 12.56 11.46 41.44
N GLU A 71 13.63 10.73 41.77
CA GLU A 71 14.24 9.75 40.86
C GLU A 71 13.30 8.58 40.55
N ARG A 72 12.58 8.06 41.55
CA ARG A 72 11.59 7.01 41.33
C ARG A 72 10.46 7.47 40.40
N GLU A 73 10.00 8.71 40.52
CA GLU A 73 8.99 9.28 39.61
C GLU A 73 9.52 9.54 38.20
N ALA A 74 10.77 9.99 38.07
CA ALA A 74 11.44 10.08 36.78
C ALA A 74 11.54 8.71 36.11
N GLU A 75 11.92 7.67 36.86
CA GLU A 75 12.04 6.31 36.34
C GLU A 75 10.69 5.74 35.89
N LYS A 76 9.63 5.90 36.69
CA LYS A 76 8.26 5.51 36.28
C LYS A 76 7.84 6.19 34.97
N THR A 77 8.17 7.47 34.83
CA THR A 77 7.87 8.25 33.63
C THR A 77 8.68 7.72 32.43
N ASN A 78 9.97 7.40 32.62
CA ASN A 78 10.83 6.81 31.58
C ASN A 78 10.34 5.43 31.12
N VAL A 79 9.87 4.58 32.04
CA VAL A 79 9.26 3.29 31.70
C VAL A 79 8.03 3.50 30.82
N ARG A 80 7.18 4.48 31.15
CA ARG A 80 6.00 4.82 30.33
C ARG A 80 6.40 5.35 28.95
N ILE A 81 7.42 6.21 28.87
CA ILE A 81 7.97 6.70 27.59
C ILE A 81 8.45 5.54 26.73
N ALA A 82 9.18 4.58 27.32
CA ALA A 82 9.68 3.42 26.59
C ALA A 82 8.54 2.57 26.00
N ALA A 83 7.48 2.33 26.78
CA ALA A 83 6.29 1.62 26.31
C ALA A 83 5.59 2.34 25.14
N LEU A 84 5.39 3.66 25.26
CA LEU A 84 4.76 4.46 24.20
C LEU A 84 5.62 4.53 22.93
N ARG A 85 6.95 4.53 23.06
CA ARG A 85 7.85 4.48 21.91
C ARG A 85 7.76 3.16 21.16
N GLU A 86 7.55 2.06 21.86
CA GLU A 86 7.31 0.75 21.24
C GLU A 86 5.96 0.74 20.51
N GLU A 87 4.92 1.26 21.15
CA GLU A 87 3.60 1.43 20.52
C GLU A 87 3.68 2.28 19.25
N ALA A 88 4.36 3.43 19.32
CA ALA A 88 4.58 4.31 18.17
C ALA A 88 5.35 3.62 17.04
N ARG A 89 6.31 2.73 17.36
CA ARG A 89 7.03 1.93 16.37
C ARG A 89 6.09 0.93 15.69
N SER A 90 5.31 0.18 16.47
CA SER A 90 4.33 -0.76 15.94
C SER A 90 3.29 -0.07 15.05
N LEU A 91 2.79 1.09 15.47
CA LEU A 91 1.88 1.90 14.65
C LEU A 91 2.51 2.32 13.31
N LYS A 92 3.78 2.74 13.31
CA LYS A 92 4.50 3.10 12.07
C LYS A 92 4.65 1.91 11.13
N GLU A 93 4.99 0.74 11.66
CA GLU A 93 5.10 -0.50 10.90
C GLU A 93 3.75 -0.89 10.29
N ASN A 94 2.68 -0.90 11.10
CA ASN A 94 1.33 -1.20 10.63
C ASN A 94 0.87 -0.22 9.54
N ILE A 95 1.11 1.08 9.70
CA ILE A 95 0.80 2.10 8.68
C ILE A 95 1.58 1.84 7.40
N ALA A 96 2.86 1.45 7.48
CA ALA A 96 3.67 1.16 6.30
C ALA A 96 3.13 -0.05 5.52
N VAL A 97 2.79 -1.14 6.22
CA VAL A 97 2.19 -2.34 5.64
C VAL A 97 0.86 -2.01 4.96
N MET A 98 -0.02 -1.26 5.64
CA MET A 98 -1.31 -0.86 5.08
C MET A 98 -1.16 0.04 3.85
N ARG A 99 -0.22 1.00 3.87
CA ARG A 99 0.06 1.87 2.72
C ARG A 99 0.52 1.09 1.48
N HIS A 100 1.27 0.00 1.67
CA HIS A 100 1.73 -0.84 0.57
C HIS A 100 0.57 -1.55 -0.15
N GLN A 101 -0.56 -1.79 0.53
CA GLN A 101 -1.72 -2.46 -0.05
C GLN A 101 -2.62 -1.52 -0.89
N ILE A 102 -2.56 -0.20 -0.67
CA ILE A 102 -3.45 0.78 -1.34
C ILE A 102 -3.40 0.71 -2.87
N PRO A 103 -2.22 0.65 -3.54
CA PRO A 103 -2.19 0.60 -5.00
C PRO A 103 -2.88 -0.65 -5.54
N GLY A 104 -2.75 -1.79 -4.86
CA GLY A 104 -3.41 -3.04 -5.22
C GLY A 104 -4.94 -2.95 -5.08
N LEU A 105 -5.43 -2.31 -4.02
CA LEU A 105 -6.87 -2.04 -3.85
C LEU A 105 -7.40 -1.10 -4.95
N ALA A 106 -6.67 -0.02 -5.24
CA ALA A 106 -7.06 0.92 -6.29
C ALA A 106 -7.05 0.30 -7.70
N ALA A 107 -6.14 -0.65 -7.96
CA ALA A 107 -6.12 -1.39 -9.22
C ALA A 107 -7.32 -2.33 -9.36
N ARG A 108 -7.74 -2.98 -8.26
CA ARG A 108 -8.95 -3.82 -8.23
C ARG A 108 -10.23 -3.01 -8.44
N GLU A 109 -10.30 -1.79 -7.91
CA GLU A 109 -11.44 -0.90 -8.16
C GLU A 109 -11.51 -0.40 -9.61
N ARG A 110 -10.37 -0.31 -10.28
CA ARG A 110 -10.26 0.11 -11.68
C ARG A 110 -10.30 -1.07 -12.65
N SER A 111 -10.56 -2.29 -12.19
CA SER A 111 -10.62 -3.44 -13.09
C SER A 111 -11.73 -3.21 -14.10
N VAL A 112 -11.35 -3.14 -15.36
CA VAL A 112 -12.26 -2.98 -16.49
C VAL A 112 -13.01 -4.30 -16.67
N ASP A 113 -14.33 -4.23 -16.84
CA ASP A 113 -15.14 -5.38 -17.23
C ASP A 113 -14.65 -5.88 -18.60
N PRO A 114 -14.08 -7.09 -18.71
CA PRO A 114 -13.51 -7.59 -19.95
C PRO A 114 -14.54 -7.66 -21.08
N ASP A 115 -15.79 -7.99 -20.76
CA ASP A 115 -16.86 -8.15 -21.74
C ASP A 115 -17.30 -6.77 -22.25
N LEU A 116 -17.39 -5.78 -21.36
CA LEU A 116 -17.66 -4.40 -21.73
C LEU A 116 -16.52 -3.82 -22.59
N LEU A 117 -15.26 -4.07 -22.22
CA LEU A 117 -14.10 -3.61 -22.98
C LEU A 117 -14.07 -4.23 -24.38
N GLU A 118 -14.36 -5.53 -24.49
CA GLU A 118 -14.46 -6.21 -25.78
C GLU A 118 -15.54 -5.58 -26.65
N GLN A 119 -16.72 -5.30 -26.08
CA GLN A 119 -17.81 -4.61 -26.78
C GLN A 119 -17.43 -3.19 -27.23
N GLU A 120 -16.78 -2.40 -26.36
CA GLU A 120 -16.31 -1.05 -26.70
C GLU A 120 -15.28 -1.09 -27.84
N LEU A 121 -14.37 -2.07 -27.83
CA LEU A 121 -13.38 -2.25 -28.89
C LEU A 121 -14.02 -2.69 -30.22
N LEU A 122 -15.02 -3.58 -30.18
CA LEU A 122 -15.78 -3.99 -31.36
C LEU A 122 -16.53 -2.81 -31.98
N MET A 123 -17.19 -1.99 -31.16
CA MET A 123 -17.85 -0.77 -31.61
C MET A 123 -16.88 0.25 -32.21
N ALA A 124 -15.71 0.45 -31.59
CA ALA A 124 -14.67 1.33 -32.12
C ALA A 124 -14.11 0.86 -33.47
N ALA A 125 -14.06 -0.46 -33.70
CA ALA A 125 -13.69 -1.06 -34.98
C ALA A 125 -14.83 -1.07 -36.02
N GLY A 126 -16.01 -0.53 -35.68
CA GLY A 126 -17.15 -0.39 -36.59
C GLY A 126 -18.12 -1.59 -36.59
N TYR A 127 -17.98 -2.52 -35.65
CA TYR A 127 -18.88 -3.67 -35.48
C TYR A 127 -20.01 -3.34 -34.50
N MET A 128 -21.15 -4.01 -34.64
CA MET A 128 -22.29 -3.82 -33.73
C MET A 128 -22.22 -4.81 -32.55
N PRO A 129 -22.86 -4.52 -31.41
CA PRO A 129 -23.02 -5.50 -30.33
C PRO A 129 -23.69 -6.78 -30.87
N GLY A 130 -23.08 -7.96 -30.66
CA GLY A 130 -23.55 -9.24 -31.24
C GLY A 130 -22.81 -9.71 -32.50
N ASP A 131 -21.86 -8.93 -33.03
CA ASP A 131 -21.04 -9.30 -34.21
C ASP A 131 -19.71 -9.99 -33.83
N GLU A 132 -19.59 -10.58 -32.64
CA GLU A 132 -18.31 -11.08 -32.10
C GLU A 132 -17.67 -12.15 -33.02
N GLU A 133 -18.50 -13.09 -33.50
CA GLU A 133 -18.08 -14.17 -34.41
C GLU A 133 -17.68 -13.65 -35.80
N LYS A 134 -18.33 -12.58 -36.26
CA LYS A 134 -18.01 -11.93 -37.54
C LYS A 134 -16.67 -11.21 -37.44
N ALA A 135 -16.44 -10.47 -36.36
CA ALA A 135 -15.17 -9.80 -36.12
C ALA A 135 -14.01 -10.79 -35.90
N ARG A 136 -14.27 -11.97 -35.33
CA ARG A 136 -13.28 -13.06 -35.23
C ARG A 136 -12.94 -13.62 -36.61
N SER A 137 -13.96 -13.96 -37.40
CA SER A 137 -13.79 -14.52 -38.74
C SER A 137 -13.00 -13.57 -39.66
N GLU A 138 -13.32 -12.27 -39.65
CA GLU A 138 -12.62 -11.27 -40.46
C GLU A 138 -11.14 -11.11 -40.06
N ARG A 139 -10.80 -11.24 -38.76
CA ARG A 139 -9.40 -11.27 -38.31
C ARG A 139 -8.66 -12.50 -38.80
N GLU A 140 -9.28 -13.68 -38.70
CA GLU A 140 -8.69 -14.93 -39.18
C GLU A 140 -8.44 -14.88 -40.70
N PHE A 141 -9.39 -14.34 -41.48
CA PHE A 141 -9.19 -14.13 -42.91
C PHE A 141 -8.06 -13.13 -43.20
N ALA A 142 -8.00 -12.01 -42.49
CA ALA A 142 -6.94 -11.02 -42.68
C ALA A 142 -5.54 -11.57 -42.34
N ASP A 143 -5.44 -12.45 -41.34
CA ASP A 143 -4.17 -13.08 -40.98
C ASP A 143 -3.76 -14.14 -42.01
N MET A 144 -4.71 -14.94 -42.53
CA MET A 144 -4.44 -15.85 -43.65
C MET A 144 -3.98 -15.11 -44.92
N GLU A 145 -4.58 -13.95 -45.23
CA GLU A 145 -4.15 -13.13 -46.37
C GLU A 145 -2.73 -12.58 -46.19
N LYS A 146 -2.38 -12.16 -44.97
CA LYS A 146 -1.00 -11.70 -44.67
C LYS A 146 0.01 -12.82 -44.80
N ASP A 147 -0.31 -14.02 -44.31
CA ASP A 147 0.58 -15.18 -44.41
C ASP A 147 0.78 -15.59 -45.88
N ALA A 148 -0.28 -15.62 -46.68
CA ALA A 148 -0.20 -15.88 -48.11
C ALA A 148 0.62 -14.81 -48.87
N ALA A 149 0.47 -13.53 -48.49
CA ALA A 149 1.27 -12.44 -49.04
C ALA A 149 2.74 -12.54 -48.64
N ALA A 150 3.03 -12.96 -47.40
CA ALA A 150 4.38 -13.20 -46.91
C ALA A 150 5.06 -14.35 -47.67
N ASP A 151 4.38 -15.47 -47.87
CA ASP A 151 4.89 -16.60 -48.64
C ASP A 151 5.19 -16.22 -50.10
N THR A 152 4.29 -15.45 -50.72
CA THR A 152 4.47 -14.95 -52.09
C THR A 152 5.70 -14.03 -52.17
N ALA A 153 5.84 -13.08 -51.24
CA ALA A 153 7.00 -12.19 -51.18
C ALA A 153 8.32 -12.96 -50.96
N LEU A 154 8.27 -14.05 -50.18
CA LEU A 154 9.42 -14.88 -49.86
C LEU A 154 9.84 -15.73 -51.06
N GLU A 155 8.90 -16.27 -51.84
CA GLU A 155 9.18 -16.94 -53.10
C GLU A 155 9.71 -15.99 -54.18
N GLU A 156 9.18 -14.78 -54.28
CA GLU A 156 9.72 -13.74 -55.17
C GLU A 156 11.16 -13.35 -54.80
N LEU A 157 11.44 -13.23 -53.50
CA LEU A 157 12.79 -12.95 -53.00
C LEU A 157 13.75 -14.10 -53.33
N LYS A 158 13.34 -15.35 -53.07
CA LYS A 158 14.12 -16.55 -53.44
C LYS A 158 14.40 -16.60 -54.94
N ALA A 159 13.40 -16.27 -55.78
CA ALA A 159 13.57 -16.24 -57.24
C ALA A 159 14.54 -15.15 -57.69
N LYS A 160 14.49 -13.96 -57.07
CA LYS A 160 15.47 -12.88 -57.31
C LYS A 160 16.88 -13.30 -56.89
N MET A 161 17.04 -13.94 -55.73
CA MET A 161 18.34 -14.41 -55.25
C MET A 161 18.95 -15.50 -56.15
N LYS A 162 18.13 -16.44 -56.67
CA LYS A 162 18.60 -17.46 -57.62
C LYS A 162 19.04 -16.87 -58.97
N LYS A 163 18.35 -15.83 -59.46
CA LYS A 163 18.77 -15.10 -60.68
C LYS A 163 20.07 -14.31 -60.48
N GLN A 164 20.35 -13.85 -59.27
CA GLN A 164 21.54 -13.06 -58.96
C GLN A 164 22.78 -13.91 -58.62
N SER A 165 22.60 -15.20 -58.31
CA SER A 165 23.67 -16.16 -57.97
C SER A 165 24.05 -17.12 -59.10
N GLY A 166 23.44 -16.98 -60.27
CA GLY A 166 23.69 -17.78 -61.48
C GLY A 166 24.27 -16.99 -62.66
N GLY A 167 24.95 -15.87 -62.41
CA GLY A 167 25.65 -15.05 -63.40
C GLY A 167 27.15 -14.98 -63.13
#